data_AF-A0A2E8J6C0-F1
#
_entry.id   AF-A0A2E8J6C0-F1
#
_cell.length_a   1.000
_cell.length_b   1.000
_cell.length_c   1.000
_cell.angle_alpha   90.00
_cell.angle_beta   90.00
_cell.angle_gamma   90.00
#
_symmetry.space_group_name_H-M   'P 1'
#
loop_
_entity.id
_entity.type
_entity.pdbx_description
1 polymer ?
#
loop_
_entity_poly.entity_id
_entity_poly.type
_entity_poly.pdbx_seq_one_letter_code
_entity_poly.pdbx_strand_id
1 'polypeptide(L)'
;MYVERDGRTLELTVIIPYHDDNFDADYAYIDVNLAIPVGLPTIVRDSSGDILINAVSVTRIGDSSGNIRVDENRTSLEINDSSGRVEVRDLQGNLEVSDSSGDIDIRAVTGMVHIPRDSSGDIDIQDTGADVEIGSDGSGGIKIRNVKGGVRSRGIEGGISLPR
;
A
#
# COMPACT_ATOMS: atom_id res chain seq x y z
N MET A 1 -15.88 -18.13 -5.32
CA MET A 1 -15.51 -17.00 -6.19
C MET A 1 -16.68 -16.70 -7.11
N TYR A 2 -17.10 -15.46 -7.19
CA TYR A 2 -18.05 -15.00 -8.21
C TYR A 2 -17.63 -13.64 -8.76
N VAL A 3 -18.07 -13.35 -9.98
CA VAL A 3 -17.75 -12.13 -10.71
C VAL A 3 -19.06 -11.46 -11.08
N GLU A 4 -19.21 -10.21 -10.67
CA GLU A 4 -20.36 -9.39 -11.01
C GLU A 4 -19.93 -8.20 -11.84
N ARG A 5 -20.80 -7.80 -12.77
CA ARG A 5 -20.60 -6.61 -13.59
C ARG A 5 -21.74 -5.66 -13.35
N ASP A 6 -21.43 -4.49 -12.81
CA ASP A 6 -22.34 -3.36 -12.73
C ASP A 6 -21.86 -2.24 -13.65
N GLY A 7 -22.53 -2.09 -14.79
CA GLY A 7 -22.18 -1.12 -15.82
C GLY A 7 -20.74 -1.26 -16.36
N ARG A 8 -19.84 -0.40 -15.88
CA ARG A 8 -18.41 -0.35 -16.25
C ARG A 8 -17.48 -0.93 -15.18
N THR A 9 -18.03 -1.37 -14.06
CA THR A 9 -17.28 -1.98 -12.96
C THR A 9 -17.36 -3.49 -13.07
N LEU A 10 -16.23 -4.16 -12.89
CA LEU A 10 -16.16 -5.59 -12.68
C LEU A 10 -15.72 -5.82 -11.24
N GLU A 11 -16.57 -6.50 -10.47
CA GLU A 11 -16.31 -6.86 -9.09
C GLU A 11 -16.00 -8.36 -9.02
N LEU A 12 -14.86 -8.69 -8.45
CA LEU A 12 -14.43 -10.06 -8.19
C LEU A 12 -14.44 -10.27 -6.68
N THR A 13 -15.26 -11.21 -6.21
CA THR A 13 -15.32 -11.56 -4.79
C THR A 13 -14.89 -13.00 -4.59
N VAL A 14 -13.89 -13.18 -3.73
CA VAL A 14 -13.41 -14.49 -3.28
C VAL A 14 -13.84 -14.67 -1.83
N ILE A 15 -14.59 -15.74 -1.56
CA ILE A 15 -15.09 -16.07 -0.23
C ILE A 15 -14.49 -17.41 0.15
N ILE A 16 -13.82 -17.47 1.30
CA ILE A 16 -13.43 -18.73 1.94
C ILE A 16 -14.70 -19.30 2.59
N PRO A 17 -15.21 -20.46 2.16
CA PRO A 17 -16.42 -21.03 2.74
C PRO A 17 -16.15 -21.49 4.18
N TYR A 18 -16.88 -20.93 5.14
CA TYR A 18 -16.96 -21.44 6.50
C TYR A 18 -18.06 -22.53 6.55
N HIS A 19 -17.74 -23.74 6.99
CA HIS A 19 -18.72 -24.79 7.25
C HIS A 19 -18.76 -25.08 8.76
N ASP A 20 -19.96 -25.08 9.35
CA ASP A 20 -20.24 -25.36 10.78
C ASP A 20 -19.89 -26.80 11.23
N ASP A 21 -19.42 -27.65 10.30
CA ASP A 21 -19.24 -29.08 10.49
C ASP A 21 -17.80 -29.42 10.92
N ASN A 22 -17.35 -28.93 12.08
CA ASN A 22 -16.13 -29.40 12.75
C ASN A 22 -14.85 -29.37 11.87
N PHE A 23 -14.85 -28.55 10.81
CA PHE A 23 -13.71 -28.31 9.93
C PHE A 23 -13.02 -27.04 10.41
N ASP A 24 -11.78 -27.16 10.84
CA ASP A 24 -10.97 -26.03 11.26
C ASP A 24 -10.53 -25.26 10.00
N ALA A 25 -11.39 -24.35 9.54
CA ALA A 25 -11.15 -23.50 8.37
C ALA A 25 -9.96 -22.55 8.58
N ASP A 26 -9.45 -22.46 9.82
CA ASP A 26 -8.32 -21.64 10.27
C ASP A 26 -7.02 -21.91 9.50
N TYR A 27 -6.90 -23.02 8.75
CA TYR A 27 -5.73 -23.36 7.94
C TYR A 27 -5.94 -23.27 6.42
N ALA A 28 -7.13 -22.88 5.95
CA ALA A 28 -7.39 -22.80 4.51
C ALA A 28 -6.86 -21.48 3.95
N TYR A 29 -5.81 -21.55 3.11
CA TYR A 29 -5.33 -20.42 2.32
C TYR A 29 -5.87 -20.51 0.89
N ILE A 30 -6.10 -19.35 0.27
CA ILE A 30 -6.48 -19.23 -1.14
C ILE A 30 -5.51 -18.29 -1.83
N ASP A 31 -4.85 -18.79 -2.87
CA ASP A 31 -4.06 -17.94 -3.77
C ASP A 31 -4.92 -17.47 -4.94
N VAL A 32 -5.04 -16.16 -5.10
CA VAL A 32 -5.79 -15.54 -6.20
C VAL A 32 -4.82 -14.86 -7.16
N ASN A 33 -4.71 -15.41 -8.38
CA ASN A 33 -3.93 -14.80 -9.44
C ASN A 33 -4.87 -14.17 -10.47
N LEU A 34 -4.79 -12.84 -10.65
CA LEU A 34 -5.63 -12.09 -11.57
C LEU A 34 -4.79 -11.33 -12.59
N ALA A 35 -5.05 -11.56 -13.87
CA ALA A 35 -4.52 -10.74 -14.95
C ALA A 35 -5.55 -9.67 -15.34
N ILE A 36 -5.20 -8.39 -15.18
CA ILE A 36 -6.04 -7.26 -15.55
C ILE A 36 -5.40 -6.42 -16.67
N PRO A 37 -6.20 -5.76 -17.53
CA PRO A 37 -5.66 -4.80 -18.49
C PRO A 37 -4.91 -3.67 -17.78
N VAL A 38 -3.70 -3.35 -18.23
CA VAL A 38 -2.80 -2.40 -17.57
C VAL A 38 -3.37 -0.99 -17.37
N GLY A 39 -4.34 -0.58 -18.19
CA GLY A 39 -4.98 0.74 -18.14
C GLY A 39 -6.34 0.75 -17.43
N LEU A 40 -6.77 -0.36 -16.83
CA LEU A 40 -8.01 -0.45 -16.08
C LEU A 40 -7.78 0.03 -14.64
N PRO A 41 -8.37 1.16 -14.20
CA PRO A 41 -8.30 1.58 -12.81
C PRO A 41 -8.87 0.49 -11.90
N THR A 42 -8.06 0.04 -10.95
CA THR A 42 -8.38 -1.10 -10.10
C THR A 42 -8.36 -0.70 -8.63
N ILE A 43 -9.33 -1.21 -7.87
CA ILE A 43 -9.38 -1.11 -6.41
C ILE A 43 -9.19 -2.51 -5.86
N VAL A 44 -8.29 -2.67 -4.90
CA VAL A 44 -8.05 -3.93 -4.20
C VAL A 44 -8.51 -3.76 -2.76
N ARG A 45 -9.24 -4.76 -2.27
CA ARG A 45 -9.59 -4.88 -0.86
C ARG A 45 -9.25 -6.28 -0.40
N ASP A 46 -8.49 -6.35 0.67
CA ASP A 46 -8.19 -7.60 1.36
C ASP A 46 -8.43 -7.42 2.86
N SER A 47 -8.55 -8.53 3.57
CA SER A 47 -8.72 -8.53 5.02
C SER A 47 -7.52 -9.17 5.73
N SER A 48 -6.86 -10.12 5.06
CA SER A 48 -5.82 -10.96 5.61
C SER A 48 -5.08 -11.67 4.48
N GLY A 49 -3.77 -11.49 4.41
CA GLY A 49 -2.92 -12.17 3.43
C GLY A 49 -2.08 -11.17 2.67
N ASP A 50 -1.09 -11.67 1.93
CA ASP A 50 -0.17 -10.78 1.22
C ASP A 50 -0.80 -10.32 -0.11
N ILE A 51 -0.74 -9.01 -0.37
CA ILE A 51 -1.11 -8.43 -1.65
C ILE A 51 0.15 -8.22 -2.49
N LEU A 52 0.16 -8.77 -3.70
CA LEU A 52 1.23 -8.53 -4.69
C LEU A 52 0.66 -7.93 -5.98
N ILE A 53 1.08 -6.70 -6.30
CA ILE A 53 0.69 -5.96 -7.50
C ILE A 53 1.90 -5.78 -8.41
N ASN A 54 1.74 -6.07 -9.71
CA ASN A 54 2.80 -5.91 -10.71
C ASN A 54 2.27 -5.27 -12.00
N ALA A 55 2.87 -4.16 -12.43
CA ALA A 55 2.71 -3.57 -13.77
C ALA A 55 1.27 -3.23 -14.21
N VAL A 56 0.43 -2.75 -13.29
CA VAL A 56 -1.00 -2.43 -13.52
C VAL A 56 -1.35 -1.01 -13.05
N SER A 57 -2.62 -0.61 -13.17
CA SER A 57 -3.12 0.69 -12.70
C SER A 57 -4.05 0.51 -11.49
N VAL A 58 -3.49 0.32 -10.30
CA VAL A 58 -4.24 0.31 -9.04
C VAL A 58 -4.33 1.73 -8.50
N THR A 59 -5.54 2.16 -8.16
CA THR A 59 -5.79 3.50 -7.60
C THR A 59 -5.97 3.49 -6.10
N ARG A 60 -6.42 2.36 -5.54
CA ARG A 60 -6.64 2.21 -4.10
C ARG A 60 -6.42 0.77 -3.64
N ILE A 61 -5.72 0.62 -2.52
CA ILE A 61 -5.62 -0.62 -1.75
C ILE A 61 -6.18 -0.34 -0.35
N GLY A 62 -7.09 -1.20 0.11
CA GLY A 62 -7.50 -1.25 1.51
C GLY A 62 -7.23 -2.63 2.05
N ASP A 63 -6.35 -2.72 3.04
CA ASP A 63 -6.03 -3.97 3.73
C ASP A 63 -6.15 -3.79 5.25
N SER A 64 -6.34 -4.89 5.94
CA SER A 64 -6.29 -4.92 7.40
C SER A 64 -5.05 -5.63 7.92
N SER A 65 -4.50 -6.61 7.20
CA SER A 65 -3.33 -7.35 7.66
C SER A 65 -2.65 -8.15 6.57
N GLY A 66 -1.32 -8.20 6.64
CA GLY A 66 -0.50 -8.89 5.66
C GLY A 66 0.47 -7.91 5.02
N ASN A 67 1.34 -8.39 4.13
CA ASN A 67 2.28 -7.49 3.46
C ASN A 67 1.69 -7.02 2.14
N ILE A 68 1.83 -5.73 1.88
CA ILE A 68 1.47 -5.12 0.61
C ILE A 68 2.74 -4.85 -0.17
N ARG A 69 2.90 -5.49 -1.32
CA ARG A 69 3.97 -5.20 -2.28
C ARG A 69 3.39 -4.71 -3.59
N VAL A 70 3.77 -3.50 -3.98
CA VAL A 70 3.37 -2.89 -5.24
C VAL A 70 4.60 -2.58 -6.07
N ASP A 71 4.72 -3.25 -7.21
CA ASP A 71 5.78 -3.06 -8.18
C ASP A 71 5.19 -2.51 -9.49
N GLU A 72 5.73 -1.40 -9.99
CA GLU A 72 5.35 -0.78 -11.27
C GLU A 72 3.86 -0.36 -11.37
N ASN A 73 3.37 0.46 -10.44
CA ASN A 73 2.01 1.02 -10.55
C ASN A 73 1.97 2.19 -11.54
N ARG A 74 1.05 2.16 -12.50
CA ARG A 74 1.04 3.13 -13.62
C ARG A 74 0.24 4.40 -13.36
N THR A 75 -0.30 4.57 -12.16
CA THR A 75 -1.13 5.71 -11.75
C THR A 75 -0.86 6.08 -10.30
N SER A 76 -1.45 7.20 -9.84
CA SER A 76 -1.47 7.53 -8.42
C SER A 76 -2.18 6.45 -7.60
N LEU A 77 -1.68 6.21 -6.38
CA LEU A 77 -2.15 5.15 -5.49
C LEU A 77 -2.43 5.70 -4.09
N GLU A 78 -3.54 5.24 -3.51
CA GLU A 78 -3.85 5.39 -2.09
C GLU A 78 -3.79 4.01 -1.41
N ILE A 79 -3.02 3.86 -0.34
CA ILE A 79 -2.96 2.66 0.48
C ILE A 79 -3.49 3.00 1.87
N ASN A 80 -4.45 2.21 2.33
CA ASN A 80 -4.88 2.22 3.73
C ASN A 80 -4.64 0.81 4.26
N ASP A 81 -3.70 0.69 5.19
CA ASP A 81 -3.39 -0.55 5.88
C ASP A 81 -3.52 -0.34 7.40
N SER A 82 -3.64 -1.43 8.14
CA SER A 82 -3.58 -1.44 9.59
C SER A 82 -2.33 -2.14 10.12
N SER A 83 -1.84 -3.17 9.43
CA SER A 83 -0.67 -3.91 9.91
C SER A 83 0.05 -4.71 8.84
N GLY A 84 1.38 -4.65 8.90
CA GLY A 84 2.25 -5.41 8.02
C GLY A 84 3.22 -4.49 7.29
N ARG A 85 4.02 -5.04 6.38
CA ARG A 85 4.95 -4.21 5.60
C ARG A 85 4.26 -3.68 4.36
N VAL A 86 4.42 -2.38 4.12
CA VAL A 86 4.04 -1.75 2.85
C VAL A 86 5.31 -1.44 2.05
N GLU A 87 5.46 -2.08 0.90
CA GLU A 87 6.55 -1.84 -0.05
C GLU A 87 6.00 -1.35 -1.38
N VAL A 88 6.39 -0.14 -1.81
CA VAL A 88 5.99 0.44 -3.10
C VAL A 88 7.23 0.79 -3.92
N ARG A 89 7.31 0.27 -5.14
CA ARG A 89 8.41 0.51 -6.09
C ARG A 89 7.89 0.91 -7.46
N ASP A 90 8.57 1.88 -8.09
CA ASP A 90 8.34 2.29 -9.48
C ASP A 90 6.92 2.80 -9.75
N LEU A 91 6.41 3.69 -8.91
CA LEU A 91 5.07 4.25 -9.03
C LEU A 91 5.05 5.49 -9.93
N GLN A 92 4.10 5.50 -10.88
CA GLN A 92 3.82 6.61 -11.77
C GLN A 92 2.69 7.50 -11.23
N GLY A 93 3.02 8.63 -10.62
CA GLY A 93 2.05 9.54 -10.03
C GLY A 93 2.31 9.79 -8.55
N ASN A 94 1.26 10.16 -7.82
CA ASN A 94 1.35 10.44 -6.39
C ASN A 94 1.05 9.19 -5.57
N LEU A 95 1.65 9.11 -4.39
CA LEU A 95 1.42 8.05 -3.42
C LEU A 95 0.91 8.65 -2.11
N GLU A 96 -0.20 8.12 -1.61
CA GLU A 96 -0.66 8.35 -0.25
C GLU A 96 -0.70 7.02 0.51
N VAL A 97 -0.08 6.96 1.69
CA VAL A 97 -0.06 5.77 2.56
C VAL A 97 -0.52 6.17 3.95
N SER A 98 -1.58 5.53 4.43
CA SER A 98 -1.95 5.53 5.84
C SER A 98 -1.76 4.13 6.38
N ASP A 99 -0.95 4.00 7.41
CA ASP A 99 -0.75 2.75 8.14
C ASP A 99 -0.88 2.99 9.64
N SER A 100 -1.15 1.92 10.39
CA SER A 100 -1.10 1.94 11.85
C SER A 100 0.10 1.19 12.40
N SER A 101 0.64 0.17 11.72
CA SER A 101 1.80 -0.56 12.23
C SER A 101 2.57 -1.35 11.18
N GLY A 102 3.89 -1.17 11.18
CA GLY A 102 4.79 -1.92 10.32
C GLY A 102 5.72 -1.00 9.56
N ASP A 103 6.60 -1.58 8.76
CA ASP A 103 7.58 -0.80 8.00
C ASP A 103 6.98 -0.30 6.69
N ILE A 104 7.24 0.96 6.36
CA ILE A 104 6.89 1.55 5.07
C ILE A 104 8.18 1.77 4.26
N ASP A 105 8.27 1.13 3.10
CA ASP A 105 9.40 1.23 2.18
C ASP A 105 8.93 1.71 0.80
N ILE A 106 9.31 2.94 0.45
CA ILE A 106 8.87 3.61 -0.77
C ILE A 106 10.08 3.95 -1.62
N ARG A 107 10.09 3.47 -2.88
CA ARG A 107 11.16 3.74 -3.85
C ARG A 107 10.61 4.16 -5.20
N ALA A 108 11.28 5.13 -5.83
CA ALA A 108 11.03 5.52 -7.22
C ALA A 108 9.57 5.93 -7.49
N VAL A 109 9.08 6.94 -6.77
CA VAL A 109 7.77 7.56 -7.00
C VAL A 109 7.95 8.80 -7.87
N THR A 110 7.26 8.90 -9.01
CA THR A 110 7.46 10.05 -9.92
C THR A 110 6.78 11.34 -9.45
N GLY A 111 5.78 11.27 -8.59
CA GLY A 111 5.05 12.39 -8.02
C GLY A 111 5.36 12.64 -6.54
N MET A 112 4.35 13.17 -5.83
CA MET A 112 4.40 13.46 -4.40
C MET A 112 4.20 12.19 -3.57
N VAL A 113 4.88 12.09 -2.44
CA VAL A 113 4.59 11.09 -1.40
C VAL A 113 3.98 11.79 -0.19
N HIS A 114 2.83 11.30 0.26
CA HIS A 114 2.13 11.81 1.43
C HIS A 114 1.83 10.66 2.41
N ILE A 115 2.30 10.78 3.64
CA ILE A 115 2.00 9.86 4.73
C ILE A 115 1.27 10.66 5.81
N PRO A 116 -0.07 10.79 5.74
CA PRO A 116 -0.80 11.62 6.69
C PRO A 116 -0.70 11.11 8.12
N ARG A 117 -0.67 9.79 8.31
CA ARG A 117 -0.53 9.13 9.61
C ARG A 117 0.21 7.81 9.45
N ASP A 118 1.13 7.62 10.36
CA ASP A 118 1.68 6.34 10.78
C ASP A 118 1.70 6.33 12.32
N SER A 119 1.74 5.16 12.95
CA SER A 119 1.84 5.06 14.42
C SER A 119 3.10 4.33 14.88
N SER A 120 3.61 3.35 14.14
CA SER A 120 4.84 2.66 14.54
C SER A 120 5.50 1.89 13.41
N GLY A 121 6.82 1.98 13.33
CA GLY A 121 7.64 1.26 12.36
C GLY A 121 8.69 2.18 11.74
N ASP A 122 9.58 1.62 10.92
CA ASP A 122 10.52 2.46 10.18
C ASP A 122 9.91 2.91 8.85
N ILE A 123 10.07 4.19 8.52
CA ILE A 123 9.70 4.75 7.22
C ILE A 123 10.97 5.01 6.43
N ASP A 124 11.14 4.34 5.30
CA ASP A 124 12.23 4.59 4.35
C ASP A 124 11.66 5.05 3.00
N ILE A 125 12.01 6.28 2.59
CA ILE A 125 11.57 6.88 1.33
C ILE A 125 12.79 7.25 0.50
N GLN A 126 12.82 6.78 -0.74
CA GLN A 126 13.91 7.02 -1.67
C GLN A 126 13.40 7.37 -3.07
N ASP A 127 14.09 8.31 -3.74
CA ASP A 127 13.91 8.62 -5.16
C ASP A 127 12.49 9.13 -5.49
N THR A 128 12.13 10.27 -4.91
CA THR A 128 10.82 10.92 -5.13
C THR A 128 10.93 12.06 -6.14
N GLY A 129 10.01 12.10 -7.10
CA GLY A 129 10.00 13.08 -8.18
C GLY A 129 9.43 14.45 -7.81
N ALA A 130 8.70 14.55 -6.70
CA ALA A 130 8.18 15.80 -6.15
C ALA A 130 8.40 15.87 -4.62
N ASP A 131 7.49 16.51 -3.89
CA ASP A 131 7.58 16.71 -2.44
C ASP A 131 7.30 15.42 -1.66
N VAL A 132 7.84 15.36 -0.44
CA VAL A 132 7.49 14.37 0.59
C VAL A 132 6.85 15.10 1.78
N GLU A 133 5.66 14.67 2.19
CA GLU A 133 4.98 15.18 3.38
C GLU A 133 4.62 14.03 4.32
N ILE A 134 5.08 14.13 5.57
CA ILE A 134 4.74 13.19 6.65
C ILE A 134 3.99 13.96 7.76
N GLY A 135 2.80 13.50 8.11
CA GLY A 135 1.84 14.21 8.95
C GLY A 135 2.00 13.94 10.45
N SER A 136 1.97 12.69 10.88
CA SER A 136 2.22 12.26 12.26
C SER A 136 2.76 10.83 12.25
N ASP A 137 3.77 10.57 13.06
CA ASP A 137 4.38 9.26 13.27
C ASP A 137 4.68 9.10 14.77
N GLY A 138 4.20 8.00 15.35
CA GLY A 138 4.27 7.73 16.77
C GLY A 138 5.60 7.15 17.25
N SER A 139 6.28 6.31 16.46
CA SER A 139 7.57 5.76 16.88
C SER A 139 8.31 5.05 15.75
N GLY A 140 9.63 5.22 15.72
CA GLY A 140 10.49 4.58 14.73
C GLY A 140 11.51 5.55 14.15
N GLY A 141 12.18 5.11 13.08
CA GLY A 141 13.13 5.90 12.32
C GLY A 141 12.56 6.30 10.97
N ILE A 142 12.64 7.58 10.64
CA ILE A 142 12.30 8.09 9.31
C ILE A 142 13.60 8.39 8.56
N LYS A 143 13.77 7.76 7.39
CA LYS A 143 14.88 8.01 6.47
C LYS A 143 14.32 8.45 5.13
N ILE A 144 14.73 9.63 4.67
CA ILE A 144 14.30 10.19 3.40
C ILE A 144 15.53 10.54 2.58
N ARG A 145 15.58 10.07 1.33
CA ARG A 145 16.74 10.24 0.43
C ARG A 145 16.28 10.58 -0.99
N ASN A 146 17.08 11.37 -1.70
CA ASN A 146 16.90 11.68 -3.13
C ASN A 146 15.50 12.20 -3.48
N VAL A 147 15.05 13.25 -2.79
CA VAL A 147 13.78 13.93 -3.09
C VAL A 147 14.06 15.11 -4.01
N LYS A 148 13.34 15.20 -5.14
CA LYS A 148 13.48 16.34 -6.08
C LYS A 148 12.80 17.60 -5.58
N GLY A 149 11.72 17.46 -4.80
CA GLY A 149 10.99 18.55 -4.17
C GLY A 149 11.45 18.83 -2.73
N GLY A 150 10.57 19.43 -1.94
CA GLY A 150 10.77 19.68 -0.52
C GLY A 150 10.38 18.50 0.37
N VAL A 151 10.89 18.49 1.60
CA VAL A 151 10.48 17.53 2.63
C VAL A 151 9.85 18.27 3.80
N ARG A 152 8.66 17.85 4.22
CA ARG A 152 7.95 18.38 5.39
C ARG A 152 7.56 17.22 6.31
N SER A 153 7.84 17.35 7.58
CA SER A 153 7.43 16.39 8.61
C SER A 153 6.82 17.12 9.80
N ARG A 154 5.71 16.60 10.34
CA ARG A 154 5.05 17.10 11.55
C ARG A 154 4.77 15.93 12.49
N GLY A 155 4.66 16.20 13.79
CA GLY A 155 4.19 15.22 14.78
C GLY A 155 4.95 13.89 14.77
N ILE A 156 6.29 13.93 14.68
CA ILE A 156 7.13 12.73 14.67
C ILE A 156 7.73 12.55 16.06
N GLU A 157 7.52 11.39 16.66
CA GLU A 157 8.03 11.04 18.00
C GLU A 157 9.30 10.17 17.95
N GLY A 158 9.95 10.07 16.78
CA GLY A 158 11.16 9.30 16.52
C GLY A 158 12.34 10.08 15.89
N GLY A 159 13.34 9.35 15.39
CA GLY A 159 14.53 9.92 14.76
C GLY A 159 14.33 10.17 13.26
N ILE A 160 14.67 11.37 12.77
CA ILE A 160 14.52 11.72 11.35
C ILE A 160 15.88 12.00 10.71
N SER A 161 16.15 11.33 9.60
CA SER A 161 17.26 11.61 8.68
C SER A 161 16.71 12.14 7.36
N LEU A 162 16.91 13.42 7.10
CA LEU A 162 16.52 14.09 5.86
C LEU A 162 17.65 14.10 4.83
N PRO A 163 17.34 14.24 3.53
CA PRO A 163 18.38 14.40 2.52
C PRO A 163 19.18 15.69 2.77
N ARG A 164 20.46 15.67 2.42
CA ARG A 164 21.35 16.83 2.48
C ARG A 164 21.09 17.79 1.33
#